data_AF-A0AAW0V262-F1
#
_entry.id   AF-A0AAW0V262-F1
#
_cell.length_a   1.000
_cell.length_b   1.000
_cell.length_c   1.000
_cell.angle_alpha   90.00
_cell.angle_beta   90.00
_cell.angle_gamma   90.00
#
_symmetry.space_group_name_H-M   'P 1'
#
loop_
_entity.id
_entity.type
_entity.pdbx_description
1 polymer ?
#
loop_
_entity_poly.entity_id
_entity_poly.type
_entity_poly.pdbx_seq_one_letter_code
_entity_poly.pdbx_strand_id
1 'polypeptide(L)'
;MIESCSKKRMVIAIACLIGLSVLVLIVENELTPSDTRPHTHTTAQPNTTLKELCWIREEVQELEECQPCTAFETTSGNPSVCSSAKYRQKINCSKTGEVFRKCDRVVWLEERHFWTFEAVMALLGMAAGLATMARQKILDHRVVQRIQRQVAAGV
;
A
#
# COMPACT_ATOMS: atom_id res chain seq x y z
N MET A 1 -11.67 -24.89 -28.34
CA MET A 1 -10.35 -24.35 -28.75
C MET A 1 -10.10 -22.99 -28.11
N ILE A 2 -9.30 -22.96 -27.04
CA ILE A 2 -8.64 -21.77 -26.47
C ILE A 2 -7.60 -21.16 -27.44
N GLU A 3 -7.43 -21.77 -28.62
CA GLU A 3 -6.37 -21.56 -29.60
C GLU A 3 -6.46 -20.26 -30.43
N SER A 4 -7.59 -19.54 -30.40
CA SER A 4 -7.74 -18.32 -31.22
C SER A 4 -7.31 -17.03 -30.51
N CYS A 5 -6.83 -17.09 -29.27
CA CYS A 5 -5.98 -16.04 -28.74
C CYS A 5 -4.55 -16.40 -29.12
N SER A 6 -3.92 -15.63 -30.02
CA SER A 6 -2.51 -15.83 -30.37
C SER A 6 -1.74 -16.03 -29.07
N LYS A 7 -1.09 -17.20 -28.89
CA LYS A 7 -0.35 -17.56 -27.67
C LYS A 7 0.54 -16.40 -27.20
N LYS A 8 1.06 -15.62 -28.15
CA LYS A 8 1.83 -14.39 -27.95
C LYS A 8 1.06 -13.31 -27.17
N ARG A 9 -0.20 -13.02 -27.50
CA ARG A 9 -1.04 -12.02 -26.81
C ARG A 9 -1.41 -12.44 -25.38
N MET A 10 -1.62 -13.73 -25.14
CA MET A 10 -1.88 -14.25 -23.79
C MET A 10 -0.64 -14.17 -22.91
N VAL A 11 0.53 -14.55 -23.45
CA VAL A 11 1.81 -14.44 -22.75
C VAL A 11 2.16 -12.97 -22.45
N ILE A 12 1.94 -12.05 -23.39
CA ILE A 12 2.16 -10.61 -23.15
C ILE A 12 1.27 -10.09 -22.02
N ALA A 13 -0.02 -10.44 -22.00
CA ALA A 13 -0.92 -9.99 -20.95
C ALA A 13 -0.49 -10.49 -19.56
N ILE A 14 -0.09 -11.76 -19.46
CA ILE A 14 0.41 -12.34 -18.21
C ILE A 14 1.73 -11.67 -17.78
N ALA A 15 2.66 -11.46 -18.72
CA ALA A 15 3.92 -10.77 -18.45
C ALA A 15 3.70 -9.32 -17.99
N CYS A 16 2.75 -8.60 -18.59
CA CYS A 16 2.37 -7.26 -18.15
C CYS A 16 1.74 -7.26 -16.75
N LEU A 17 0.89 -8.24 -16.42
CA LEU A 17 0.31 -8.37 -15.09
C LEU A 17 1.37 -8.63 -14.02
N ILE A 18 2.31 -9.54 -14.31
CA ILE A 18 3.44 -9.83 -13.41
C ILE A 18 4.35 -8.60 -13.29
N GLY A 19 4.60 -7.88 -14.38
CA GLY A 19 5.39 -6.65 -14.34
C GLY A 19 4.73 -5.56 -13.49
N LEU A 20 3.40 -5.38 -13.62
CA LEU A 20 2.62 -4.45 -12.81
C LEU A 20 2.63 -4.82 -11.34
N SER A 21 2.49 -6.10 -10.98
CA SER A 21 2.55 -6.51 -9.57
C SER A 21 3.94 -6.31 -8.97
N VAL A 22 5.01 -6.62 -9.73
CA VAL A 22 6.39 -6.35 -9.30
C VAL A 22 6.64 -4.86 -9.14
N LEU A 23 6.14 -4.01 -10.06
CA LEU A 23 6.25 -2.56 -9.95
C LEU A 23 5.57 -2.05 -8.67
N VAL A 24 4.37 -2.55 -8.37
CA VAL A 24 3.65 -2.21 -7.13
C VAL A 24 4.47 -2.62 -5.91
N LEU A 25 5.04 -3.83 -5.88
CA LEU A 25 5.91 -4.27 -4.78
C LEU A 25 7.17 -3.40 -4.63
N ILE A 26 7.75 -2.93 -5.73
CA ILE A 26 8.89 -2.01 -5.70
C ILE A 26 8.48 -0.65 -5.13
N VAL A 27 7.34 -0.12 -5.58
CA VAL A 27 6.78 1.14 -5.07
C VAL A 27 6.48 1.01 -3.57
N GLU A 28 5.89 -0.10 -3.14
CA GLU A 28 5.69 -0.39 -1.71
C GLU A 28 7.01 -0.51 -0.96
N ASN A 29 8.03 -1.17 -1.51
CA ASN A 29 9.33 -1.31 -0.86
C ASN A 29 10.04 0.05 -0.68
N GLU A 30 9.98 0.93 -1.69
CA GLU A 30 10.54 2.27 -1.62
C GLU A 30 9.74 3.20 -0.69
N LEU A 31 8.41 3.10 -0.69
CA LEU A 31 7.55 3.89 0.20
C LEU A 31 7.47 3.33 1.63
N THR A 32 7.84 2.07 1.84
CA THR A 32 7.85 1.41 3.15
C THR A 32 9.30 1.19 3.56
N PRO A 33 10.01 2.25 3.99
CA PRO A 33 11.38 2.10 4.41
C PRO A 33 11.37 1.19 5.65
N SER A 34 11.94 0.00 5.50
CA SER A 34 11.99 -1.10 6.46
C SER A 34 12.19 -0.60 7.89
N ASP A 35 11.19 -0.77 8.75
CA ASP A 35 11.30 -0.50 10.18
C ASP A 35 11.20 -1.82 10.94
N THR A 36 12.24 -2.64 10.82
CA THR A 36 12.42 -3.82 11.67
C THR A 36 13.00 -3.36 13.01
N ARG A 37 12.22 -2.61 13.80
CA ARG A 37 12.58 -2.33 15.19
C ARG A 37 11.45 -2.78 16.11
N PRO A 38 11.76 -3.64 17.10
CA PRO A 38 10.75 -4.24 17.94
C PRO A 38 9.99 -3.18 18.73
N HIS A 39 8.67 -3.30 18.71
CA HIS A 39 7.72 -2.57 19.54
C HIS A 39 8.18 -2.61 20.99
N THR A 40 8.86 -1.56 21.43
CA THR A 40 9.16 -1.38 22.84
C THR A 40 8.19 -0.34 23.35
N HIS A 41 7.05 -0.83 23.85
CA HIS A 41 6.23 -0.04 24.77
C HIS A 41 7.17 0.58 25.80
N THR A 42 7.12 1.91 25.89
CA THR A 42 7.43 2.72 27.07
C THR A 42 8.32 2.01 28.09
N THR A 43 9.61 1.87 27.80
CA THR A 43 10.58 1.76 28.89
C THR A 43 11.21 3.13 28.98
N ALA A 44 10.69 3.91 29.92
CA ALA A 44 11.31 5.13 30.39
C ALA A 44 12.81 4.86 30.55
N GLN A 45 13.63 5.45 29.69
CA GLN A 45 15.03 5.56 30.04
C GLN A 45 15.08 6.46 31.28
N PRO A 46 15.77 6.06 32.36
CA PRO A 46 15.78 6.80 33.63
C PRO A 46 16.40 8.21 33.53
N ASN A 47 16.87 8.62 32.34
CA ASN A 47 17.54 9.90 32.07
C ASN A 47 16.80 10.81 31.07
N THR A 48 15.55 10.51 30.66
CA THR A 48 14.77 11.46 29.85
C THR A 48 14.35 12.65 30.70
N THR A 49 14.79 13.85 30.32
CA THR A 49 14.53 15.08 31.06
C THR A 49 13.03 15.34 31.20
N LEU A 50 12.62 15.97 32.31
CA LEU A 50 11.22 16.28 32.66
C LEU A 50 10.43 16.98 31.53
N LYS A 51 11.12 17.68 30.63
CA LYS A 51 10.55 18.35 29.44
C LYS A 51 10.12 17.37 28.34
N GLU A 52 10.83 16.25 28.18
CA GLU A 52 10.56 15.25 27.14
C GLU A 52 9.36 14.34 27.47
N LEU A 53 8.60 14.55 28.55
CA LEU A 53 7.37 13.78 28.82
C LEU A 53 6.16 14.68 29.14
N CYS A 54 6.14 15.91 28.61
CA CYS A 54 5.05 16.85 28.90
C CYS A 54 3.67 16.30 28.48
N TRP A 55 3.61 15.42 27.49
CA TRP A 55 2.38 14.81 27.01
C TRP A 55 1.67 13.85 27.98
N ILE A 56 2.33 13.45 29.08
CA ILE A 56 1.73 12.61 30.12
C ILE A 56 1.15 13.47 31.26
N ARG A 57 1.67 14.68 31.45
CA ARG A 57 1.41 15.51 32.63
C ARG A 57 0.55 16.73 32.36
N GLU A 58 0.54 17.19 31.11
CA GLU A 58 -0.14 18.41 30.69
C GLU A 58 -1.17 18.08 29.61
N GLU A 59 -2.15 18.97 29.46
CA GLU A 59 -3.03 18.93 28.30
C GLU A 59 -2.21 19.23 27.05
N VAL A 60 -2.42 18.40 26.03
CA VAL A 60 -1.66 18.42 24.79
C VAL A 60 -2.59 18.86 23.68
N GLN A 61 -2.16 19.86 22.92
CA GLN A 61 -2.79 20.19 21.66
C GLN A 61 -1.92 19.66 20.52
N GLU A 62 -2.51 18.87 19.64
CA GLU A 62 -1.82 18.35 18.46
C GLU A 62 -1.77 19.47 17.41
N LEU A 63 -0.55 19.89 17.03
CA LEU A 63 -0.35 20.96 16.04
C LEU A 63 -0.13 20.38 14.65
N GLU A 64 0.66 19.32 14.56
CA GLU A 64 0.90 18.60 13.31
C GLU A 64 0.62 17.11 13.50
N GLU A 65 0.10 16.50 12.45
CA GLU A 65 0.00 15.05 12.34
C GLU A 65 1.39 14.41 12.19
N CYS A 66 1.46 13.11 12.44
CA CYS A 66 2.70 12.34 12.41
C CYS A 66 3.37 12.41 11.03
N GLN A 67 4.55 13.01 10.94
CA GLN A 67 5.31 13.13 9.70
C GLN A 67 6.65 12.40 9.77
N PRO A 68 7.14 11.87 8.63
CA PRO A 68 8.49 11.31 8.57
C PRO A 68 9.54 12.38 8.81
N CYS A 69 10.59 12.05 9.55
CA CYS A 69 11.76 12.91 9.74
C CYS A 69 12.45 13.16 8.39
N THR A 70 12.84 14.40 8.15
CA THR A 70 13.59 14.75 6.94
C THR A 70 15.04 14.26 7.02
N ALA A 71 15.69 14.03 5.88
CA ALA A 71 17.09 13.56 5.85
C ALA A 71 18.06 14.50 6.60
N PHE A 72 17.77 15.80 6.60
CA PHE A 72 18.52 16.80 7.35
C PHE A 72 18.32 16.66 8.87
N GLU A 73 17.10 16.44 9.35
CA GLU A 73 16.79 16.24 10.78
C GLU A 73 17.40 14.94 11.32
N THR A 74 17.40 13.87 10.52
CA THR A 74 18.04 12.60 10.88
C THR A 74 19.55 12.73 10.98
N THR A 75 20.17 13.49 10.06
CA THR A 75 21.63 13.70 10.06
C THR A 75 22.07 14.65 11.17
N SER A 76 21.30 15.71 11.41
CA SER A 76 21.59 16.71 12.44
C SER A 76 21.20 16.26 13.85
N GLY A 77 20.36 15.22 13.98
CA GLY A 77 19.87 14.73 15.27
C GLY A 77 19.01 15.73 16.02
N ASN A 78 18.51 16.77 15.35
CA ASN A 78 17.67 17.82 15.90
C ASN A 78 16.35 17.87 15.11
N PRO A 79 15.19 17.59 15.73
CA PRO A 79 14.96 17.27 17.14
C PRO A 79 15.52 15.89 17.56
N SER A 80 15.87 15.73 18.84
CA SER A 80 16.44 14.49 19.44
C SER A 80 15.64 13.23 19.09
N VAL A 81 14.33 13.39 18.90
CA VAL A 81 13.38 12.38 18.44
C VAL A 81 13.81 11.71 17.12
N CYS A 82 14.27 12.48 16.14
CA CYS A 82 14.64 11.97 14.81
C CYS A 82 15.95 11.17 14.78
N SER A 83 16.77 11.26 15.85
CA SER A 83 17.94 10.38 16.01
C SER A 83 17.55 8.93 16.32
N SER A 84 16.41 8.77 17.01
CA SER A 84 15.99 7.48 17.59
C SER A 84 14.75 6.90 16.92
N ALA A 85 13.90 7.74 16.34
CA ALA A 85 12.66 7.38 15.68
C ALA A 85 12.60 8.01 14.28
N LYS A 86 11.91 7.34 13.37
CA LYS A 86 11.76 7.79 11.98
C LYS A 86 10.64 8.80 11.79
N TYR A 87 9.67 8.80 12.69
CA TYR A 87 8.50 9.67 12.63
C TYR A 87 8.50 10.59 13.84
N ARG A 88 8.13 11.85 13.59
CA ARG A 88 7.98 12.87 14.61
C ARG A 88 6.58 13.47 14.55
N GLN A 89 6.05 13.83 15.70
CA GLN A 89 4.82 14.60 15.81
C GLN A 89 5.09 15.87 16.60
N LYS A 90 4.62 17.00 16.09
CA LYS A 90 4.71 18.29 16.77
C LYS A 90 3.46 18.49 17.64
N ILE A 91 3.69 18.67 18.93
CA ILE A 91 2.64 18.91 19.91
C ILE A 91 2.93 20.17 20.72
N ASN A 92 1.89 20.83 21.22
CA ASN A 92 2.02 21.95 22.13
C ASN A 92 1.50 21.55 23.50
N CYS A 93 2.38 21.62 24.50
CA CYS A 93 2.08 21.36 25.90
C CYS A 93 1.80 22.69 26.60
N SER A 94 0.71 22.78 27.37
CA SER A 94 0.24 24.07 27.91
C SER A 94 1.24 24.85 28.77
N LYS A 95 2.18 24.17 29.45
CA LYS A 95 3.19 24.83 30.32
C LYS A 95 4.60 24.77 29.73
N THR A 96 4.92 23.71 29.01
CA THR A 96 6.28 23.49 28.45
C THR A 96 6.46 24.12 27.06
N GLY A 97 5.36 24.37 26.34
CA GLY A 97 5.35 24.91 24.98
C GLY A 97 5.44 23.82 23.91
N GLU A 98 5.95 24.19 22.73
CA GLU A 98 6.07 23.27 21.60
C GLU A 98 7.18 22.24 21.81
N VAL A 99 6.85 20.96 21.68
CA VAL A 99 7.81 19.85 21.73
C VAL A 99 7.54 18.84 20.62
N PHE A 100 8.58 18.10 20.25
CA PHE A 100 8.46 16.97 19.34
C PHE A 100 8.39 15.68 20.15
N ARG A 101 7.44 14.80 19.81
CA ARG A 101 7.34 13.45 20.36
C ARG A 101 7.55 12.40 19.28
N LYS A 102 7.99 11.20 19.70
CA LYS A 102 7.95 10.00 18.86
C LYS A 102 6.48 9.64 18.61
N CYS A 103 6.18 9.21 17.41
CA CYS A 103 4.84 8.80 17.04
C CYS A 103 4.93 7.59 16.11
N ASP A 104 3.98 6.67 16.25
CA ASP A 104 3.87 5.50 15.38
C ASP A 104 3.18 5.90 14.07
N ARG A 105 3.52 5.22 12.98
CA ARG A 105 2.97 5.48 11.64
C ARG A 105 1.44 5.57 11.71
N VAL A 106 0.88 6.64 11.15
CA VAL A 106 -0.57 6.86 11.13
C VAL A 106 -1.29 5.75 10.36
N VAL A 107 -2.09 4.96 11.07
CA VAL A 107 -2.87 3.81 10.55
C VAL A 107 -3.75 4.21 9.35
N TRP A 108 -4.28 5.43 9.36
CA TRP A 108 -5.12 5.95 8.27
C TRP A 108 -4.40 6.04 6.92
N LEU A 109 -3.09 6.32 6.91
CA LEU A 109 -2.34 6.43 5.65
C LEU A 109 -2.13 5.05 5.00
N GLU A 110 -1.98 4.00 5.80
CA GLU A 110 -1.94 2.61 5.30
C GLU A 110 -3.30 2.18 4.74
N GLU A 111 -4.38 2.56 5.42
CA GLU A 111 -5.74 2.19 5.01
C GLU A 111 -6.12 2.76 3.64
N ARG A 112 -5.71 4.00 3.32
CA ARG A 112 -5.92 4.61 2.01
C ARG A 112 -5.18 3.85 0.90
N HIS A 113 -3.94 3.45 1.14
CA HIS A 113 -3.14 2.71 0.16
C HIS A 113 -3.71 1.32 -0.06
N PHE A 114 -4.12 0.64 1.01
CA PHE A 114 -4.80 -0.64 0.97
C PHE A 114 -6.08 -0.59 0.12
N TRP A 115 -6.97 0.37 0.38
CA TRP A 115 -8.20 0.52 -0.40
C TRP A 115 -7.96 0.84 -1.87
N THR A 116 -6.92 1.60 -2.18
CA THR A 116 -6.56 1.93 -3.56
C THR A 116 -6.06 0.69 -4.31
N PHE A 117 -5.20 -0.11 -3.67
CA PHE A 117 -4.71 -1.38 -4.22
C PHE A 117 -5.85 -2.39 -4.43
N GLU A 118 -6.69 -2.60 -3.42
CA GLU A 118 -7.81 -3.53 -3.48
C GLU A 118 -8.78 -3.15 -4.60
N ALA A 119 -9.10 -1.85 -4.74
CA ALA A 119 -9.96 -1.36 -5.82
C ALA A 119 -9.36 -1.60 -7.22
N VAL A 120 -8.06 -1.38 -7.38
CA VAL A 120 -7.36 -1.63 -8.66
C VAL A 120 -7.37 -3.11 -9.01
N MET A 121 -7.07 -3.99 -8.05
CA MET A 121 -7.07 -5.44 -8.24
C MET A 121 -8.47 -5.98 -8.55
N ALA A 122 -9.50 -5.47 -7.85
CA ALA A 122 -10.89 -5.82 -8.11
C ALA A 122 -11.33 -5.40 -9.52
N LEU A 123 -11.00 -4.17 -9.95
CA LEU A 123 -11.30 -3.69 -11.31
C LEU A 123 -10.60 -4.52 -12.38
N LEU A 124 -9.34 -4.86 -12.16
CA LEU A 124 -8.55 -5.67 -13.08
C LEU A 124 -9.11 -7.10 -13.19
N GLY A 125 -9.49 -7.68 -12.04
CA GLY A 125 -10.16 -8.98 -11.97
C GLY A 125 -11.50 -8.98 -12.71
N MET A 126 -12.34 -7.96 -12.51
CA MET A 126 -13.59 -7.81 -13.24
C MET A 126 -13.37 -7.67 -14.75
N ALA A 127 -12.42 -6.84 -15.17
CA ALA A 127 -12.11 -6.65 -16.59
C ALA A 127 -11.65 -7.97 -17.24
N ALA A 128 -10.80 -8.73 -16.55
CA ALA A 128 -10.36 -10.05 -17.01
C ALA A 128 -11.52 -11.05 -17.06
N GLY A 129 -12.40 -11.06 -16.04
CA GLY A 129 -13.61 -11.88 -16.00
C GLY A 129 -14.55 -11.59 -17.17
N LEU A 130 -14.85 -10.31 -17.43
CA LEU A 130 -15.68 -9.89 -18.55
C LEU A 130 -15.04 -10.27 -19.90
N ALA A 131 -13.74 -10.05 -20.05
CA ALA A 131 -13.02 -10.41 -21.26
C ALA A 131 -13.05 -11.92 -21.54
N THR A 132 -12.93 -12.77 -20.51
CA THR A 132 -13.01 -14.22 -20.64
C THR A 132 -14.44 -14.68 -20.96
N MET A 133 -15.46 -14.12 -20.32
CA MET A 133 -16.87 -14.42 -20.62
C MET A 133 -17.26 -14.03 -22.06
N ALA A 134 -16.84 -12.85 -22.53
CA ALA A 134 -17.08 -12.42 -23.90
C ALA A 134 -16.43 -13.40 -24.91
N ARG A 135 -15.21 -13.84 -24.62
CA ARG A 135 -14.52 -14.84 -25.44
C ARG A 135 -15.21 -16.20 -25.43
N GLN A 136 -15.67 -16.66 -24.26
CA GLN A 136 -16.44 -17.90 -24.14
C GLN A 136 -17.73 -17.84 -24.97
N LYS A 137 -18.50 -16.74 -24.87
CA LYS A 137 -19.71 -16.56 -25.68
C LYS A 137 -19.45 -16.62 -27.18
N ILE A 138 -18.38 -15.98 -27.66
CA ILE A 138 -18.00 -16.03 -29.09
C ILE A 138 -17.63 -17.46 -29.50
N LEU A 139 -16.94 -18.19 -28.63
CA LEU A 139 -16.52 -19.56 -28.91
C LEU A 139 -17.72 -20.51 -28.96
N ASP A 140 -18.63 -20.41 -27.99
CA ASP A 140 -19.86 -21.19 -27.93
C ASP A 140 -20.72 -20.96 -29.16
N HIS A 141 -20.87 -19.71 -29.59
CA HIS A 141 -21.62 -19.39 -30.81
C HIS A 141 -21.01 -20.04 -32.07
N ARG A 142 -19.67 -20.11 -32.16
CA ARG A 142 -18.98 -20.79 -33.28
C ARG A 142 -19.12 -22.31 -33.21
N VAL A 143 -19.09 -22.90 -32.01
CA VAL A 143 -19.28 -24.34 -31.80
C VAL A 143 -20.70 -24.74 -32.18
N VAL A 144 -21.72 -24.00 -31.74
CA VAL A 144 -23.13 -24.24 -32.11
C VAL A 144 -23.32 -24.17 -33.63
N GLN A 145 -22.75 -23.17 -34.30
CA GLN A 145 -22.80 -23.08 -35.77
C GLN A 145 -22.13 -24.27 -36.47
N ARG A 146 -21.03 -24.79 -35.92
CA ARG A 146 -20.36 -25.99 -36.46
C ARG A 146 -21.25 -27.23 -36.30
N ILE A 147 -21.86 -27.41 -35.14
CA ILE A 147 -22.79 -28.52 -34.87
C ILE A 147 -23.99 -28.46 -35.82
N GLN A 148 -24.61 -27.29 -35.98
CA GLN A 148 -25.74 -27.11 -36.90
C GLN A 148 -25.39 -27.48 -38.35
N ARG A 149 -24.20 -27.11 -38.82
CA ARG A 149 -23.73 -27.49 -40.17
C ARG A 149 -23.47 -28.99 -40.31
N GLN A 150 -22.94 -29.64 -39.27
CA GLN A 150 -22.72 -31.09 -39.27
C GLN A 150 -24.05 -31.86 -39.26
N VAL A 151 -25.05 -31.40 -38.50
CA VAL A 151 -26.40 -31.98 -38.49
C VAL A 151 -27.09 -31.78 -39.85
N ALA A 152 -26.95 -30.61 -40.47
CA ALA A 152 -27.54 -30.33 -41.78
C ALA A 152 -26.88 -31.07 -42.95
N ALA A 153 -25.61 -31.48 -42.81
CA ALA A 153 -24.87 -32.25 -43.82
C ALA A 153 -24.87 -33.77 -43.55
N GLY A 154 -25.43 -34.22 -42.42
CA GLY A 154 -25.40 -35.60 -41.94
C GLY A 154 -26.72 -36.37 -42.08
N VAL A 155 -27.62 -35.93 -42.96
CA VAL A 155 -28.85 -36.63 -43.36
C VAL A 155 -28.92 -36.78 -44.87
#